data_AF-A0A1R4AAM8-F1
#
_entry.id   AF-A0A1R4AAM8-F1
#
_cell.length_a   1.000
_cell.length_b   1.000
_cell.length_c   1.000
_cell.angle_alpha   90.00
_cell.angle_beta   90.00
_cell.angle_gamma   90.00
#
_symmetry.space_group_name_H-M   'P 1'
#
loop_
_entity.id
_entity.type
_entity.pdbx_description
1 polymer ?
#
loop_
_entity_poly.entity_id
_entity_poly.type
_entity_poly.pdbx_seq_one_letter_code
_entity_poly.pdbx_strand_id
1 'polypeptide(L)'
;MGKKTKVKDSDSDELSGSEIPSNFKVKQRPVLDFKIVIVQDEADSREYCWSKLWAGPGRSTKRKFCIICGCPANYTCVSCAKHKPFGFERNFCSIRCQTVHNEADCGKPIDMTHW
;
A
#
# COMPACT_ATOMS: atom_id res chain seq x y z
N MET A 1 -8.04 18.35 -69.87
CA MET A 1 -6.58 18.24 -69.70
C MET A 1 -6.34 18.09 -68.20
N GLY A 2 -5.73 17.07 -67.61
CA GLY A 2 -4.87 15.99 -68.09
C GLY A 2 -3.84 15.75 -66.97
N LYS A 3 -3.73 14.49 -66.54
CA LYS A 3 -2.62 13.87 -65.78
C LYS A 3 -2.72 13.79 -64.24
N LYS A 4 -2.91 12.53 -63.82
CA LYS A 4 -2.47 11.88 -62.57
C LYS A 4 -0.94 11.95 -62.39
N THR A 5 -0.51 11.40 -61.24
CA THR A 5 0.79 10.81 -60.85
C THR A 5 1.62 11.77 -59.98
N LYS A 6 2.20 11.40 -58.82
CA LYS A 6 2.96 10.18 -58.53
C LYS A 6 3.20 9.98 -57.02
N VAL A 7 3.11 8.73 -56.57
CA VAL A 7 3.56 8.17 -55.27
C VAL A 7 5.09 7.99 -55.28
N LYS A 8 5.76 8.24 -54.14
CA LYS A 8 7.00 7.58 -53.64
C LYS A 8 7.54 8.32 -52.42
N ASP A 9 8.22 7.79 -51.42
CA ASP A 9 8.29 6.51 -50.68
C ASP A 9 8.94 6.91 -49.34
N SER A 10 8.79 6.02 -48.37
CA SER A 10 9.43 5.97 -47.05
C SER A 10 10.94 6.27 -47.06
N ASP A 11 11.43 6.96 -46.02
CA ASP A 11 12.77 6.73 -45.50
C ASP A 11 12.71 6.62 -43.97
N SER A 12 13.28 5.53 -43.49
CA SER A 12 13.44 5.16 -42.10
C SER A 12 14.72 5.82 -41.59
N ASP A 13 14.63 6.65 -40.57
CA ASP A 13 15.79 6.99 -39.74
C ASP A 13 15.42 6.74 -38.28
N GLU A 14 16.06 5.72 -37.73
CA GLU A 14 16.08 5.44 -36.31
C GLU A 14 16.96 6.46 -35.56
N LEU A 15 16.67 6.57 -34.25
CA LEU A 15 17.49 7.16 -33.18
C LEU A 15 17.58 8.69 -33.14
N SER A 16 16.80 9.29 -32.25
CA SER A 16 17.41 10.07 -31.15
C SER A 16 16.42 10.22 -30.02
N GLY A 17 16.94 10.16 -28.78
CA GLY A 17 16.16 10.21 -27.56
C GLY A 17 15.20 11.39 -27.57
N SER A 18 13.91 11.10 -27.49
CA SER A 18 12.91 12.14 -27.26
C SER A 18 13.14 12.69 -25.86
N GLU A 19 13.83 13.83 -25.81
CA GLU A 19 13.87 14.72 -24.67
C GLU A 19 12.44 14.91 -24.17
N ILE A 20 12.20 14.52 -22.92
CA ILE A 20 10.94 14.80 -22.25
C ILE A 20 10.77 16.32 -22.28
N PRO A 21 9.71 16.88 -22.89
CA PRO A 21 9.54 18.33 -22.94
C PRO A 21 9.48 18.85 -21.49
N SER A 22 10.51 19.61 -21.12
CA SER A 22 10.84 20.05 -19.75
C SER A 22 9.87 21.06 -19.15
N ASN A 23 8.69 21.23 -19.75
CA ASN A 23 7.75 22.29 -19.41
C ASN A 23 6.34 21.79 -19.10
N PHE A 24 6.22 20.59 -18.54
CA PHE A 24 5.04 20.25 -17.75
C PHE A 24 5.10 21.05 -16.44
N LYS A 25 4.52 22.24 -16.44
CA LYS A 25 4.15 22.94 -15.21
C LYS A 25 3.16 22.05 -14.47
N VAL A 26 3.67 21.20 -13.58
CA VAL A 26 2.85 20.42 -12.66
C VAL A 26 2.04 21.44 -11.86
N LYS A 27 0.74 21.53 -12.17
CA LYS A 27 -0.19 22.35 -11.39
C LYS A 27 -0.24 21.73 -10.00
N GLN A 28 0.56 22.28 -9.10
CA GLN A 28 0.53 21.95 -7.67
C GLN A 28 -0.90 22.21 -7.21
N ARG A 29 -1.56 21.17 -6.66
CA ARG A 29 -2.86 21.39 -6.00
C ARG A 29 -2.62 22.30 -4.80
N PRO A 30 -3.56 23.22 -4.49
CA PRO A 30 -3.44 24.03 -3.30
C PRO A 30 -3.38 23.12 -2.06
N VAL A 31 -2.53 23.48 -1.11
CA VAL A 31 -2.46 22.80 0.20
C VAL A 31 -3.75 23.14 0.94
N LEU A 32 -4.68 22.18 0.99
CA LEU A 32 -5.94 22.27 1.71
C LEU A 32 -5.85 21.42 2.98
N ASP A 33 -6.45 21.90 4.07
CA ASP A 33 -6.62 21.09 5.28
C ASP A 33 -7.43 19.83 4.93
N PHE A 34 -6.99 18.66 5.43
CA PHE A 34 -7.64 17.38 5.18
C PHE A 34 -9.13 17.39 5.55
N LYS A 35 -9.51 18.20 6.55
CA LYS A 35 -10.91 18.36 6.96
C LYS A 35 -11.77 18.97 5.84
N ILE A 36 -11.21 19.94 5.12
CA ILE A 36 -11.90 20.60 4.00
C ILE A 36 -12.10 19.60 2.85
N VAL A 37 -11.09 18.76 2.60
CA VAL A 37 -11.16 17.70 1.58
C VAL A 37 -12.26 16.69 1.91
N ILE A 38 -12.36 16.25 3.17
CA ILE A 38 -13.39 15.29 3.60
C ILE A 38 -14.80 15.89 3.44
N VAL A 39 -14.99 17.14 3.89
CA VAL A 39 -16.30 17.83 3.78
C VAL A 39 -16.71 17.99 2.31
N GLN A 40 -15.76 18.33 1.43
CA GLN A 40 -16.02 18.43 -0.01
C GLN A 40 -16.33 17.06 -0.63
N ASP A 41 -15.55 16.02 -0.31
CA ASP A 41 -15.81 14.64 -0.75
C ASP A 41 -17.21 14.16 -0.29
N GLU A 42 -17.62 14.48 0.93
CA GLU A 42 -18.96 14.15 1.44
C GLU A 42 -20.06 14.92 0.69
N ALA A 43 -19.88 16.22 0.44
CA ALA A 43 -20.81 17.03 -0.33
C ALA A 43 -20.91 16.58 -1.80
N ASP A 44 -19.80 16.10 -2.36
CA ASP A 44 -19.69 15.61 -3.73
C ASP A 44 -20.01 14.10 -3.86
N SER A 45 -20.29 13.41 -2.74
CA SER A 45 -20.51 11.94 -2.68
C SER A 45 -21.86 11.51 -3.27
N ARG A 46 -22.03 11.71 -4.57
CA ARG A 46 -23.22 11.29 -5.31
C ARG A 46 -23.21 9.80 -5.65
N GLU A 47 -22.04 9.14 -5.67
CA GLU A 47 -21.94 7.72 -6.09
C GLU A 47 -20.76 6.94 -5.47
N TYR A 48 -19.63 7.59 -5.15
CA TYR A 48 -18.43 6.96 -4.57
C TYR A 48 -18.20 7.47 -3.14
N CYS A 49 -18.31 6.61 -2.12
CA CYS A 49 -17.92 6.96 -0.75
C CYS A 49 -17.00 5.90 -0.16
N TRP A 50 -15.95 6.34 0.53
CA TRP A 50 -14.90 5.47 1.06
C TRP A 50 -15.43 4.33 1.95
N SER A 51 -16.50 4.59 2.69
CA SER A 51 -17.18 3.61 3.54
C SER A 51 -17.86 2.47 2.75
N LYS A 52 -18.33 2.72 1.52
CA LYS A 52 -18.93 1.68 0.65
C LYS A 52 -17.90 0.81 -0.06
N LEU A 53 -16.65 1.26 -0.14
CA LEU A 53 -15.56 0.50 -0.76
C LEU A 53 -14.92 -0.52 0.17
N TRP A 54 -15.27 -0.49 1.45
CA TRP A 54 -14.75 -1.46 2.41
C TRP A 54 -15.28 -2.87 2.09
N ALA A 55 -14.41 -3.73 1.59
CA ALA A 55 -14.74 -5.09 1.19
C ALA A 55 -14.95 -6.08 2.36
N GLY A 56 -14.96 -5.58 3.60
CA GLY A 56 -15.08 -6.42 4.80
C GLY A 56 -13.80 -7.22 5.10
N PRO A 57 -13.84 -8.08 6.14
CA PRO A 57 -12.73 -8.97 6.46
C PRO A 57 -12.55 -10.05 5.40
N GLY A 58 -11.30 -10.32 5.03
CA GLY A 58 -10.97 -11.42 4.12
C GLY A 58 -11.38 -12.78 4.68
N ARG A 59 -11.85 -13.68 3.81
CA ARG A 59 -12.20 -15.08 4.15
C ARG A 59 -11.00 -16.03 4.22
N SER A 60 -9.83 -15.58 3.76
CA SER A 60 -8.62 -16.39 3.72
C SER A 60 -8.04 -16.63 5.10
N THR A 61 -7.43 -17.79 5.29
CA THR A 61 -6.69 -18.10 6.52
C THR A 61 -5.52 -17.12 6.69
N LYS A 62 -5.39 -16.55 7.89
CA LYS A 62 -4.30 -15.62 8.20
C LYS A 62 -2.98 -16.37 8.19
N ARG A 63 -2.02 -15.89 7.39
CA ARG A 63 -0.65 -16.42 7.41
C ARG A 63 0.04 -15.98 8.71
N LYS A 64 0.78 -16.90 9.33
CA LYS A 64 1.54 -16.65 10.55
C LYS A 64 3.00 -16.39 10.21
N PHE A 65 3.47 -15.19 10.52
CA PHE A 65 4.87 -14.79 10.33
C PHE A 65 5.51 -14.47 11.67
N CYS A 66 6.82 -14.70 11.74
CA CYS A 66 7.60 -14.40 12.92
C CYS A 66 7.72 -12.88 13.07
N ILE A 67 7.36 -12.36 14.23
CA ILE A 67 7.44 -10.92 14.51
C ILE A 67 8.88 -10.40 14.60
N ILE A 68 9.87 -11.29 14.77
CA ILE A 68 11.28 -10.93 14.92
C ILE A 68 12.01 -10.92 13.58
N CYS A 69 11.75 -11.92 12.71
CA CYS A 69 12.52 -12.10 11.48
C CYS A 69 11.68 -12.24 10.20
N GLY A 70 10.35 -12.24 10.28
CA GLY A 70 9.46 -12.36 9.11
C GLY A 70 9.34 -13.76 8.51
N CYS A 71 10.13 -14.74 8.94
CA CYS A 71 10.00 -16.13 8.47
C CYS A 71 8.66 -16.75 8.86
N PRO A 72 8.18 -17.80 8.16
CA PRO A 72 6.99 -18.55 8.58
C PRO A 72 7.09 -19.01 10.03
N ALA A 73 6.04 -18.72 10.81
CA ALA A 73 6.05 -19.01 12.24
C ALA A 73 5.23 -20.26 12.57
N ASN A 74 5.81 -21.11 13.40
CA ASN A 74 5.18 -22.36 13.87
C ASN A 74 4.67 -22.26 15.31
N TYR A 75 5.08 -21.22 16.04
CA TYR A 75 4.81 -21.08 17.47
C TYR A 75 4.10 -19.76 17.77
N THR A 76 3.25 -19.76 18.79
CA THR A 76 2.47 -18.59 19.23
C THR A 76 2.73 -18.31 20.70
N CYS A 77 2.88 -17.04 21.08
CA CYS A 77 3.07 -16.65 22.47
C CYS A 77 1.75 -16.71 23.25
N VAL A 78 1.64 -17.64 24.19
CA VAL A 78 0.43 -17.86 25.00
C VAL A 78 0.12 -16.65 25.89
N SER A 79 1.14 -16.01 26.46
CA SER A 79 0.96 -14.81 27.29
C SER A 79 0.36 -13.67 26.48
N CYS A 80 0.89 -13.41 25.28
CA CYS A 80 0.34 -12.38 24.41
C CYS A 80 -1.07 -12.71 23.91
N ALA A 81 -1.35 -13.99 23.62
CA ALA A 81 -2.68 -14.44 23.21
C ALA A 81 -3.73 -14.23 24.31
N LYS A 82 -3.38 -14.45 25.58
CA LYS A 82 -4.29 -14.21 26.72
C LYS A 82 -4.60 -12.73 26.94
N HIS A 83 -3.61 -11.86 26.80
CA HIS A 83 -3.78 -10.42 27.03
C HIS A 83 -4.40 -9.67 25.85
N LYS A 84 -4.40 -10.23 24.63
CA LYS A 84 -4.89 -9.58 23.41
C LYS A 84 -5.87 -10.47 22.64
N PRO A 85 -7.14 -10.58 23.11
CA PRO A 85 -8.14 -11.41 22.45
C PRO A 85 -8.52 -10.91 21.05
N PHE A 86 -8.37 -9.59 20.78
CA PHE A 86 -8.69 -8.99 19.50
C PHE A 86 -7.43 -8.77 18.66
N GLY A 87 -6.98 -9.84 18.01
CA GLY A 87 -6.42 -9.71 16.66
C GLY A 87 -4.90 -9.63 16.50
N PHE A 88 -4.09 -9.75 17.56
CA PHE A 88 -2.64 -9.80 17.39
C PHE A 88 -1.97 -10.98 18.12
N GLU A 89 -1.99 -12.13 17.46
CA GLU A 89 -1.16 -13.28 17.84
C GLU A 89 0.31 -12.98 17.51
N ARG A 90 1.14 -12.89 18.54
CA ARG A 90 2.60 -12.80 18.35
C ARG A 90 3.15 -14.19 18.10
N ASN A 91 3.61 -14.41 16.87
CA ASN A 91 4.14 -15.69 16.43
C ASN A 91 5.66 -15.63 16.24
N PHE A 92 6.34 -16.75 16.40
CA PHE A 92 7.79 -16.88 16.23
C PHE A 92 8.17 -18.18 15.51
N CYS A 93 9.29 -18.15 14.78
CA CYS A 93 9.76 -19.29 14.00
C CYS A 93 10.63 -20.27 14.81
N SER A 94 11.26 -19.80 15.89
CA SER A 94 12.20 -20.58 16.71
C SER A 94 12.24 -20.07 18.15
N ILE A 95 12.81 -20.90 19.04
CA ILE A 95 13.06 -20.55 20.44
C ILE A 95 13.92 -19.28 20.55
N ARG A 96 14.91 -19.10 19.67
CA ARG A 96 15.74 -17.88 19.67
C ARG A 96 14.90 -16.62 19.47
N CYS A 97 13.95 -16.65 18.54
CA CYS A 97 13.03 -15.53 18.34
C CYS A 97 12.05 -15.37 19.51
N GLN A 98 11.68 -16.45 20.20
CA GLN A 98 10.89 -16.38 21.42
C GLN A 98 11.62 -15.64 22.53
N THR A 99 12.91 -15.92 22.74
CA THR A 99 13.74 -15.25 23.76
C THR A 99 13.82 -13.75 23.50
N VAL A 100 14.15 -13.35 22.27
CA VAL A 100 14.19 -11.93 21.87
C VAL A 100 12.82 -11.26 22.09
N HIS A 101 11.74 -11.93 21.71
CA HIS A 101 10.39 -11.44 21.96
C HIS A 101 10.09 -11.25 23.46
N ASN A 102 10.50 -12.20 24.30
CA ASN A 102 10.28 -12.16 25.74
C ASN A 102 10.98 -10.98 26.40
N GLU A 103 12.20 -10.67 25.97
CA GLU A 103 13.01 -9.56 26.50
C GLU A 103 12.53 -8.20 25.99
N ALA A 104 12.26 -8.09 24.69
CA ALA A 104 11.93 -6.81 24.07
C ALA A 104 10.50 -6.38 24.39
N ASP A 105 9.51 -7.26 24.18
CA ASP A 105 8.14 -6.79 24.00
C ASP A 105 7.04 -7.66 24.64
N CYS A 106 7.33 -8.84 25.18
CA CYS A 106 6.28 -9.74 25.66
C CYS A 106 5.39 -9.09 26.73
N GLY A 107 4.08 -9.21 26.56
CA GLY A 107 3.08 -8.57 27.43
C GLY A 107 2.91 -7.06 27.25
N LYS A 108 3.77 -6.37 26.48
CA LYS A 108 3.64 -4.93 26.24
C LYS A 108 2.50 -4.62 25.25
N PRO A 109 1.72 -3.55 25.47
CA PRO A 109 0.79 -3.05 24.45
C PRO A 109 1.57 -2.71 23.17
N ILE A 110 0.94 -2.91 22.01
CA ILE A 110 1.51 -2.39 20.76
C ILE A 110 1.06 -0.95 20.70
N ASP A 111 2.01 -0.02 20.73
CA ASP A 111 1.70 1.36 20.42
C ASP A 111 1.56 1.48 18.89
N MET A 112 0.33 1.56 18.41
CA MET A 112 0.04 1.76 16.98
C MET A 112 0.13 3.24 16.57
N THR A 113 0.51 4.14 17.49
CA THR A 113 0.57 5.59 17.25
C THR A 113 1.94 6.08 16.80
N HIS A 114 2.99 5.25 16.95
CA HIS A 114 4.33 5.53 16.45
C HIS A 114 4.66 4.57 15.31
N TRP A 115 4.76 5.10 14.09
CA TRP A 115 5.23 4.42 12.88
C TRP A 115 6.59 4.95 12.48
#